data_AF-A0A7Z9L8C1-F1
#
_entry.id   AF-A0A7Z9L8C1-F1
#
_cell.length_a   1.000
_cell.length_b   1.000
_cell.length_c   1.000
_cell.angle_alpha   90.00
_cell.angle_beta   90.00
_cell.angle_gamma   90.00
#
_symmetry.space_group_name_H-M   'P 1'
#
loop_
_entity.id
_entity.type
_entity.pdbx_description
1 polymer ?
#
loop_
_entity_poly.entity_id
_entity_poly.type
_entity_poly.pdbx_seq_one_letter_code
_entity_poly.pdbx_strand_id
1 'polypeptide(L)'
;MAIPMNSPEILDREFFEIRAKILEIAAAFDRLDRSIGEISHDARLKLIEEALNVLQQLDREDRAEQVQLIFSREYNDQWQEEFGISSKGAATSPS
;
A
#
# COMPACT_ATOMS: atom_id res chain seq x y z
N MET A 1 17.46 -19.45 -21.52
CA MET A 1 16.20 -18.68 -21.45
C MET A 1 15.21 -19.50 -20.65
N ALA A 2 14.66 -18.97 -19.56
CA ALA A 2 13.59 -19.65 -18.83
C ALA A 2 12.30 -19.56 -19.66
N ILE A 3 11.58 -20.67 -19.79
CA ILE A 3 10.24 -20.69 -20.40
C ILE A 3 9.33 -19.95 -19.41
N PRO A 4 8.57 -18.92 -19.85
CA PRO A 4 7.61 -18.27 -18.97
C PRO A 4 6.59 -19.31 -18.49
N MET A 5 6.38 -19.38 -17.18
CA MET A 5 5.38 -20.26 -16.59
C MET A 5 3.97 -19.86 -17.08
N ASN A 6 3.13 -20.85 -17.36
CA ASN A 6 1.74 -20.60 -17.73
C ASN A 6 0.88 -20.26 -16.50
N SER A 7 -0.34 -19.74 -16.73
CA SER A 7 -1.20 -19.28 -15.63
C SER A 7 -1.52 -20.36 -14.58
N PRO A 8 -1.82 -21.63 -14.94
CA PRO A 8 -1.93 -22.72 -13.97
C PRO A 8 -0.68 -22.93 -13.11
N GLU A 9 0.51 -22.94 -13.71
CA GLU A 9 1.76 -23.12 -12.97
C GLU A 9 2.04 -21.97 -11.99
N ILE A 10 1.71 -20.74 -12.39
CA ILE A 10 1.79 -19.58 -11.48
C ILE A 10 0.77 -19.70 -10.36
N LEU A 11 -0.47 -20.09 -10.66
CA LEU A 11 -1.50 -20.26 -9.64
C LEU A 11 -1.08 -21.29 -8.59
N ASP A 12 -0.58 -22.45 -9.01
CA ASP A 12 -0.12 -23.49 -8.09
C ASP A 12 1.02 -23.01 -7.18
N ARG A 13 1.94 -22.18 -7.72
CA ARG A 13 3.04 -21.59 -6.97
C ARG A 13 2.55 -20.56 -5.94
N GLU A 14 1.60 -19.71 -6.32
CA GLU A 14 1.17 -18.58 -5.49
C GLU A 14 0.02 -18.93 -4.53
N PHE A 15 -0.73 -20.01 -4.77
CA PHE A 15 -1.99 -20.31 -4.08
C PHE A 15 -1.86 -20.34 -2.55
N PHE A 16 -0.86 -21.06 -2.02
CA PHE A 16 -0.68 -21.18 -0.57
C PHE A 16 -0.22 -19.87 0.08
N GLU A 17 0.61 -19.10 -0.63
CA GLU A 17 1.10 -17.81 -0.16
C GLU A 17 -0.04 -16.77 -0.13
N ILE A 18 -0.85 -16.70 -1.21
CA ILE A 18 -2.05 -15.87 -1.26
C ILE A 18 -3.01 -16.25 -0.12
N ARG A 19 -3.26 -17.54 0.08
CA ARG A 19 -4.11 -18.03 1.17
C ARG A 19 -3.61 -17.60 2.54
N ALA A 20 -2.30 -17.71 2.79
CA ALA A 20 -1.71 -17.29 4.05
C ALA A 20 -1.92 -15.80 4.30
N LYS A 21 -1.65 -14.94 3.31
CA LYS A 21 -1.85 -13.49 3.41
C LYS A 21 -3.31 -13.12 3.66
N ILE A 22 -4.25 -13.79 3.01
CA ILE A 22 -5.69 -13.56 3.24
C ILE A 22 -6.06 -13.87 4.69
N LEU A 23 -5.55 -14.98 5.25
CA LEU A 23 -5.80 -15.35 6.65
C LEU A 23 -5.18 -14.36 7.64
N GLU A 24 -3.98 -13.86 7.35
CA GLU A 24 -3.32 -12.84 8.18
C GLU A 24 -4.14 -11.53 8.24
N ILE A 25 -4.66 -11.09 7.10
CA ILE A 25 -5.52 -9.90 7.00
C ILE A 25 -6.83 -10.14 7.77
N ALA A 26 -7.49 -11.28 7.56
CA ALA A 26 -8.72 -11.62 8.27
C ALA A 26 -8.51 -11.65 9.80
N ALA A 27 -7.44 -12.28 10.27
CA ALA A 27 -7.10 -12.31 11.69
C ALA A 27 -6.77 -10.92 12.26
N ALA A 28 -6.27 -9.99 11.44
CA ALA A 28 -6.07 -8.61 11.86
C ALA A 28 -7.41 -7.87 12.06
N PHE A 29 -8.37 -8.04 11.14
CA PHE A 29 -9.72 -7.51 11.31
C PHE A 29 -10.43 -8.12 12.53
N ASP A 30 -10.35 -9.43 12.75
CA ASP A 30 -10.91 -10.08 13.94
C ASP A 30 -10.39 -9.45 15.25
N ARG A 31 -9.12 -9.02 15.28
CA ARG A 31 -8.55 -8.34 16.45
C ARG A 31 -9.05 -6.90 16.59
N LEU A 32 -9.26 -6.19 15.49
CA LEU A 32 -9.86 -4.84 15.50
C LEU A 32 -11.30 -4.90 16.01
N ASP A 33 -12.09 -5.85 15.53
CA ASP A 33 -13.49 -6.02 15.92
C ASP A 33 -13.66 -6.42 17.40
N ARG A 34 -12.66 -7.09 17.98
CA ARG A 34 -12.62 -7.46 19.41
C ARG A 34 -12.03 -6.36 20.31
N SER A 35 -11.52 -5.28 19.73
CA SER A 35 -10.89 -4.19 20.48
C SER A 35 -11.93 -3.22 21.08
N ILE A 36 -11.48 -2.36 21.99
CA ILE A 36 -12.32 -1.32 22.60
C ILE A 36 -12.00 0.02 21.93
N GLY A 37 -13.04 0.71 21.45
CA GLY A 37 -12.94 2.04 20.85
C GLY A 37 -13.74 2.14 19.55
N GLU A 38 -13.96 3.36 19.07
CA GLU A 38 -14.63 3.62 17.79
C GLU A 38 -13.59 4.04 16.74
N ILE A 39 -13.49 3.27 15.65
CA ILE A 39 -12.57 3.53 14.53
C ILE A 39 -13.30 3.71 13.18
N SER A 40 -14.64 3.73 13.20
CA SER A 40 -15.52 3.86 12.02
C SER A 40 -15.20 5.09 11.15
N HIS A 41 -14.66 6.15 11.76
CA HIS A 41 -14.31 7.40 11.10
C HIS A 41 -12.80 7.52 10.76
N ASP A 42 -11.99 6.51 11.09
CA ASP A 42 -10.55 6.55 10.83
C ASP A 42 -10.26 6.39 9.34
N ALA A 43 -9.57 7.36 8.75
CA ALA A 43 -9.24 7.36 7.32
C ALA A 43 -8.41 6.13 6.90
N ARG A 44 -7.62 5.56 7.81
CA ARG A 44 -6.81 4.36 7.52
C ARG A 44 -7.68 3.15 7.22
N LEU A 45 -8.83 3.02 7.87
CA LEU A 45 -9.75 1.90 7.61
C LEU A 45 -10.28 1.98 6.17
N LYS A 46 -10.62 3.18 5.70
CA LYS A 46 -11.05 3.41 4.31
C LYS A 46 -9.97 3.05 3.29
N LEU A 47 -8.72 3.40 3.54
CA LEU A 47 -7.60 3.04 2.65
C LEU A 47 -7.42 1.52 2.54
N ILE A 48 -7.57 0.81 3.67
CA ILE A 48 -7.49 -0.66 3.69
C ILE A 48 -8.64 -1.26 2.86
N GLU A 49 -9.87 -0.78 3.06
CA GLU A 49 -11.05 -1.23 2.29
C GLU A 49 -10.87 -0.99 0.78
N GLU A 50 -10.37 0.19 0.40
CA GLU A 50 -10.10 0.53 -1.01
C GLU A 50 -9.04 -0.40 -1.62
N ALA A 51 -7.95 -0.67 -0.90
CA ALA A 51 -6.92 -1.60 -1.35
C ALA A 51 -7.47 -3.02 -1.55
N LEU A 52 -8.31 -3.50 -0.63
CA LEU A 52 -8.97 -4.82 -0.77
C LEU A 52 -9.92 -4.86 -1.98
N ASN A 53 -10.59 -3.75 -2.30
CA ASN A 53 -11.43 -3.66 -3.49
C ASN A 53 -10.59 -3.74 -4.77
N VAL A 54 -9.43 -3.10 -4.82
CA VAL A 54 -8.48 -3.23 -5.96
C VAL A 54 -8.07 -4.69 -6.17
N LEU A 55 -7.80 -5.43 -5.09
CA LEU A 55 -7.39 -6.83 -5.19
C LEU A 55 -8.47 -7.74 -5.80
N GLN A 56 -9.75 -7.38 -5.65
CA GLN A 56 -10.88 -8.15 -6.18
C GLN A 56 -11.18 -7.90 -7.67
N GLN A 57 -10.62 -6.84 -8.27
CA GLN A 57 -10.86 -6.53 -9.67
C GLN A 57 -10.22 -7.58 -10.58
N LEU A 58 -11.00 -8.20 -11.44
CA LEU A 58 -10.52 -9.18 -12.43
C LEU A 58 -9.78 -8.48 -13.58
N ASP A 59 -8.93 -9.22 -14.30
CA ASP A 59 -8.26 -8.78 -15.54
C ASP A 59 -7.37 -7.53 -15.43
N ARG A 60 -6.82 -7.26 -14.23
CA ARG A 60 -5.82 -6.22 -13.99
C ARG A 60 -4.42 -6.78 -13.84
N GLU A 61 -3.43 -6.16 -14.47
CA GLU A 61 -2.02 -6.50 -14.35
C GLU A 61 -1.26 -5.56 -13.37
N ASP A 62 -1.92 -4.50 -12.91
CA ASP A 62 -1.33 -3.39 -12.16
C ASP A 62 -1.78 -3.31 -10.68
N ARG A 63 -2.38 -4.37 -10.12
CA ARG A 63 -2.96 -4.35 -8.76
C ARG A 63 -1.97 -3.88 -7.69
N ALA A 64 -0.71 -4.30 -7.78
CA ALA A 64 0.32 -3.90 -6.82
C ALA A 64 0.63 -2.40 -6.88
N GLU A 65 0.69 -1.82 -8.09
CA GLU A 65 0.89 -0.38 -8.28
C GLU A 65 -0.29 0.42 -7.73
N GLN A 66 -1.53 -0.02 -8.01
CA GLN A 66 -2.73 0.62 -7.51
C GLN A 66 -2.81 0.60 -5.98
N VAL A 67 -2.50 -0.55 -5.36
CA VAL A 67 -2.42 -0.65 -3.89
C VAL A 67 -1.35 0.30 -3.34
N GLN A 68 -0.19 0.39 -3.99
CA GLN A 68 0.87 1.31 -3.58
C GLN A 68 0.42 2.78 -3.64
N LEU A 69 -0.30 3.17 -4.69
CA LEU A 69 -0.81 4.53 -4.85
C LEU A 69 -1.85 4.90 -3.78
N ILE A 70 -2.74 3.96 -3.40
CA ILE A 70 -3.72 4.18 -2.32
C ILE A 70 -3.05 4.55 -0.99
N PHE A 71 -1.91 3.94 -0.68
CA PHE A 71 -1.16 4.23 0.56
C PHE A 71 -0.13 5.35 0.41
N SER A 72 0.04 5.91 -0.79
CA SER A 72 0.96 7.03 -1.02
C SER A 72 0.34 8.34 -0.53
N ARG A 73 1.17 9.24 0.00
CA ARG A 73 0.73 10.60 0.30
C ARG A 73 0.58 11.37 -1.01
N GLU A 74 -0.40 12.27 -1.08
CA GLU A 74 -0.42 13.25 -2.16
C GLU A 74 0.86 14.08 -2.13
N TYR A 75 1.38 14.37 -3.32
CA TYR A 75 2.54 15.24 -3.47
C TYR A 75 2.18 16.63 -2.93
N ASN A 76 2.87 17.06 -1.88
CA ASN A 76 2.72 18.40 -1.31
C ASN A 76 3.87 19.28 -1.81
N ASP A 77 3.60 20.29 -2.63
CA ASP A 77 4.60 21.26 -3.11
C ASP A 77 5.39 21.93 -1.97
N GLN A 78 4.79 22.03 -0.77
CA GLN A 78 5.38 22.63 0.43
C GLN A 78 6.05 21.59 1.35
N TRP A 79 6.29 20.36 0.89
CA TRP A 79 6.88 19.31 1.71
C TRP A 79 8.20 19.76 2.38
N GLN A 80 9.04 20.56 1.70
CA GLN A 80 10.29 21.07 2.27
C GLN A 80 10.06 21.97 3.49
N GLU A 81 9.00 22.76 3.48
CA GLU A 81 8.60 23.60 4.61
C GLU A 81 7.98 22.76 5.73
N GLU A 82 7.12 21.81 5.37
CA GLU A 82 6.47 20.87 6.30
C GLU A 82 7.49 20.01 7.08
N PHE A 83 8.56 19.57 6.40
CA PHE A 83 9.63 18.77 7.00
C PHE A 83 10.82 19.61 7.52
N GLY A 84 10.74 20.95 7.47
CA GLY A 84 11.79 21.85 7.96
C GLY A 84 13.12 21.78 7.19
N ILE A 85 13.10 21.29 5.96
CA ILE A 85 14.26 21.14 5.08
C ILE A 85 14.48 22.44 4.31
N SER A 86 14.88 23.50 5.03
CA SER A 86 15.36 24.73 4.39
C SER A 86 16.83 24.56 3.98
N SER A 87 17.13 24.64 2.67
CA SER A 87 18.52 24.65 2.17
C SER A 87 19.21 25.98 2.52
N LYS A 88 19.64 26.16 3.76
CA LYS A 88 20.60 27.22 4.10
C LYS A 88 22.01 26.70 3.89
N GLY A 89 22.54 26.89 2.68
CA GLY A 89 23.89 26.47 2.33
C GLY A 89 24.43 26.95 0.99
N ALA A 90 23.93 28.03 0.39
CA ALA A 90 24.66 28.74 -0.66
C ALA A 90 25.40 29.91 -0.02
N ALA A 91 26.54 29.60 0.61
CA ALA A 91 27.44 30.61 1.15
C ALA A 91 27.96 31.48 -0.02
N THR A 92 27.69 32.77 0.12
CA THR A 92 28.17 33.87 -0.70
C THR A 92 29.70 33.82 -0.87
N SER A 93 30.19 33.73 -2.10
CA SER A 93 31.60 34.03 -2.42
C SER A 93 31.80 35.55 -2.46
N PRO A 94 32.76 36.14 -1.72
CA PRO A 94 33.10 37.54 -1.87
C PRO A 94 33.98 37.76 -3.10
N SER A 95 33.73 38.88 -3.79
CA SER A 95 34.57 39.42 -4.88
C SER A 95 35.83 40.09 -4.37
#